data_AF-A0AAW1QQH9-F1
#
_entry.id   AF-A0AAW1QQH9-F1
#
_cell.length_a   1.000
_cell.length_b   1.000
_cell.length_c   1.000
_cell.angle_alpha   90.00
_cell.angle_beta   90.00
_cell.angle_gamma   90.00
#
_symmetry.space_group_name_H-M   'P 1'
#
loop_
_entity.id
_entity.type
_entity.pdbx_description
1 polymer ?
#
loop_
_entity_poly.entity_id
_entity_poly.type
_entity_poly.pdbx_seq_one_letter_code
_entity_poly.pdbx_strand_id
1 'polypeptide(L)'
;MQAIVPASQHLTGFPGASLRCRSAALHAEGASEASRTLEQGMQKFRNGDRMGAVMLFEKALKQNPSLEERQAANYNATCVHASFGDLELAQVTLRDGVNCGLDFEAAIEAGAQGDARYCPLRASQQVIIQLRKFAKAAQRMRSAVADPNSPRAALAGGGARGSGQRASLNDSDLSALLQTDVKGLDASMFGIVRRVAVVLLTGIILGVVLFYAGLQYAFPEYK
;
A
#
# COMPACT_ATOMS: atom_id res chain seq x y z
N MET A 1 -17.97 78.75 34.48
CA MET A 1 -17.79 78.77 33.02
C MET A 1 -17.75 77.33 32.53
N GLN A 2 -18.64 77.00 31.58
CA GLN A 2 -18.62 75.85 30.63
C GLN A 2 -18.66 74.44 31.27
N ALA A 3 -19.74 73.64 31.25
CA ALA A 3 -20.73 73.22 30.22
C ALA A 3 -20.32 71.96 29.42
N ILE A 4 -21.32 71.07 29.24
CA ILE A 4 -21.52 70.10 28.13
C ILE A 4 -20.75 68.76 28.27
N VAL A 5 -21.39 67.62 28.66
CA VAL A 5 -22.35 66.71 27.95
C VAL A 5 -21.62 65.66 27.06
N PRO A 6 -22.13 64.41 26.97
CA PRO A 6 -21.39 63.17 26.70
C PRO A 6 -21.49 62.68 25.24
N ALA A 7 -20.69 61.67 24.88
CA ALA A 7 -20.77 61.01 23.57
C ALA A 7 -21.05 59.50 23.71
N SER A 8 -22.26 59.17 23.26
CA SER A 8 -22.85 57.86 23.03
C SER A 8 -22.26 57.13 21.82
N GLN A 9 -22.31 55.79 21.90
CA GLN A 9 -22.68 54.82 20.86
C GLN A 9 -21.76 54.63 19.63
N HIS A 10 -21.25 53.40 19.47
CA HIS A 10 -21.56 52.62 18.27
C HIS A 10 -21.58 51.11 18.56
N LEU A 11 -22.77 50.54 18.57
CA LEU A 11 -23.06 49.11 18.46
C LEU A 11 -22.87 48.68 17.01
N THR A 12 -22.01 47.71 16.73
CA THR A 12 -22.17 46.78 15.58
C THR A 12 -21.37 45.51 15.84
N GLY A 13 -22.07 44.37 16.01
CA GLY A 13 -21.44 43.05 15.96
C GLY A 13 -22.10 41.95 16.79
N PHE A 14 -23.34 41.58 16.45
CA PHE A 14 -24.00 40.35 16.90
C PHE A 14 -23.27 39.07 16.37
N PRO A 15 -23.57 37.88 16.90
CA PRO A 15 -22.62 36.86 17.33
C PRO A 15 -22.38 35.81 16.24
N GLY A 16 -21.13 35.71 15.77
CA GLY A 16 -20.70 34.70 14.80
C GLY A 16 -19.92 33.59 15.48
N ALA A 17 -20.51 32.40 15.53
CA ALA A 17 -19.92 31.17 16.02
C ALA A 17 -18.49 30.95 15.51
N SER A 18 -17.52 30.82 16.43
CA SER A 18 -16.30 30.07 16.19
C SER A 18 -16.20 28.93 17.19
N LEU A 19 -17.11 27.98 17.03
CA LEU A 19 -16.92 26.58 17.43
C LEU A 19 -15.85 25.95 16.52
N ARG A 20 -14.60 26.40 16.64
CA ARG A 20 -13.38 25.80 16.06
C ARG A 20 -12.25 26.29 16.97
N CYS A 21 -11.61 25.52 17.83
CA CYS A 21 -11.27 24.11 17.79
C CYS A 21 -11.28 23.59 19.24
N ARG A 22 -12.34 22.88 19.64
CA ARG A 22 -12.37 22.09 20.89
C ARG A 22 -12.18 20.59 20.64
N SER A 23 -11.75 20.19 19.44
CA SER A 23 -11.60 18.78 19.04
C SER A 23 -10.14 18.33 18.93
N ALA A 24 -9.19 19.07 19.52
CA ALA A 24 -7.77 18.68 19.55
C ALA A 24 -7.30 18.17 20.93
N ALA A 25 -8.21 18.05 21.91
CA ALA A 25 -7.90 17.67 23.30
C ALA A 25 -8.63 16.39 23.75
N LEU A 26 -8.73 15.38 22.88
CA LEU A 26 -9.27 14.04 23.22
C LEU A 26 -8.31 12.89 22.88
N HIS A 27 -7.05 13.18 22.59
CA HIS A 27 -6.02 12.17 22.34
C HIS A 27 -4.99 12.15 23.46
N ALA A 28 -5.44 11.78 24.66
CA ALA A 28 -4.56 11.32 25.72
C ALA A 28 -5.35 10.38 26.64
N GLU A 29 -4.82 9.16 26.78
CA GLU A 29 -4.91 8.31 27.98
C GLU A 29 -6.17 7.47 28.24
N GLY A 30 -6.64 6.80 27.20
CA GLY A 30 -7.34 5.53 27.37
C GLY A 30 -7.03 4.66 26.17
N ALA A 31 -6.29 3.57 26.35
CA ALA A 31 -6.18 2.53 25.33
C ALA A 31 -7.62 2.14 24.93
N SER A 32 -8.06 2.61 23.78
CA SER A 32 -9.39 2.36 23.24
C SER A 32 -9.60 0.84 23.20
N GLU A 33 -10.84 0.36 23.31
CA GLU A 33 -11.10 -1.08 23.18
C GLU A 33 -10.53 -1.63 21.85
N ALA A 34 -10.54 -0.79 20.80
CA ALA A 34 -9.93 -1.06 19.51
C ALA A 34 -8.41 -1.22 19.57
N SER A 35 -7.68 -0.34 20.27
CA SER A 35 -6.21 -0.46 20.44
C SER A 35 -5.81 -1.77 21.11
N ARG A 36 -6.49 -2.14 22.20
CA ARG A 36 -6.22 -3.41 22.91
C ARG A 36 -6.49 -4.61 22.01
N THR A 37 -7.57 -4.56 21.24
CA THR A 37 -7.93 -5.62 20.30
C THR A 37 -6.91 -5.71 19.14
N LEU A 38 -6.38 -4.59 18.67
CA LEU A 38 -5.31 -4.54 17.68
C LEU A 38 -4.00 -5.13 18.21
N GLU A 39 -3.59 -4.78 19.43
CA GLU A 39 -2.39 -5.34 20.06
C GLU A 39 -2.49 -6.86 20.24
N GLN A 40 -3.66 -7.36 20.66
CA GLN A 40 -3.92 -8.80 20.72
C GLN A 40 -3.85 -9.45 19.34
N GLY A 41 -4.40 -8.82 18.31
CA GLY A 41 -4.30 -9.27 16.93
C GLY A 41 -2.85 -9.35 16.45
N MET A 42 -2.04 -8.33 16.77
CA MET A 42 -0.62 -8.29 16.47
C MET A 42 0.15 -9.40 17.20
N GLN A 43 -0.16 -9.64 18.47
CA GLN A 43 0.46 -10.73 19.23
C GLN A 43 0.13 -12.09 18.61
N LYS A 44 -1.12 -12.32 18.21
CA LYS A 44 -1.51 -13.54 17.49
C LYS A 44 -0.79 -13.67 16.15
N PHE A 45 -0.66 -12.59 15.40
CA PHE A 45 0.07 -12.58 14.14
C PHE A 45 1.54 -12.98 14.33
N ARG A 46 2.21 -12.41 15.35
CA ARG A 46 3.59 -12.75 15.71
C ARG A 46 3.74 -14.20 16.16
N ASN A 47 2.74 -14.74 16.86
CA ASN A 47 2.69 -16.14 17.27
C ASN A 47 2.39 -17.10 16.10
N GLY A 48 2.10 -16.58 14.90
CA GLY A 48 1.79 -17.37 13.70
C GLY A 48 0.30 -17.69 13.52
N ASP A 49 -0.57 -17.32 14.46
CA ASP A 49 -2.03 -17.46 14.34
C ASP A 49 -2.61 -16.32 13.48
N ARG A 50 -2.45 -16.44 12.17
CA ARG A 50 -2.89 -15.43 11.19
C ARG A 50 -4.41 -15.32 11.09
N MET A 51 -5.14 -16.44 11.17
CA MET A 51 -6.60 -16.45 11.16
C MET A 51 -7.19 -15.82 12.43
N GLY A 52 -6.60 -16.12 13.60
CA GLY A 52 -6.97 -15.46 14.83
C GLY A 52 -6.65 -13.96 14.82
N ALA A 53 -5.55 -13.55 14.18
CA ALA A 53 -5.17 -12.16 14.05
C ALA A 53 -6.19 -11.36 13.20
N VAL A 54 -6.59 -11.86 12.03
CA VAL A 54 -7.54 -11.12 11.17
C VAL A 54 -8.90 -10.94 11.83
N MET A 55 -9.41 -11.94 12.55
CA MET A 55 -10.66 -11.79 13.31
C MET A 55 -10.57 -10.68 14.36
N LEU A 56 -9.41 -10.52 15.00
CA LEU A 56 -9.17 -9.44 15.95
C LEU A 56 -9.04 -8.08 15.26
N PHE A 57 -8.39 -8.00 14.11
CA PHE A 57 -8.33 -6.77 13.32
C PHE A 57 -9.71 -6.30 12.85
N GLU A 58 -10.55 -7.22 12.36
CA GLU A 58 -11.94 -6.93 12.00
C GLU A 58 -12.79 -6.53 13.21
N LYS A 59 -12.57 -7.18 14.36
CA LYS A 59 -13.22 -6.80 15.61
C LYS A 59 -12.85 -5.38 16.03
N ALA A 60 -11.57 -5.01 15.89
CA ALA A 60 -11.11 -3.65 16.18
C ALA A 60 -11.76 -2.61 15.25
N LEU A 61 -11.98 -2.94 13.98
CA LEU A 61 -12.70 -2.06 13.04
C LEU A 61 -14.15 -1.77 13.46
N LYS A 62 -14.80 -2.70 14.17
CA LYS A 62 -16.17 -2.56 14.68
C LYS A 62 -16.28 -1.73 15.96
N GLN A 63 -15.16 -1.50 16.66
CA GLN A 63 -15.12 -0.83 17.98
C GLN A 63 -14.91 0.70 17.88
N ASN A 64 -15.31 1.32 16.77
CA ASN A 64 -15.09 2.75 16.50
C ASN A 64 -13.63 3.19 16.70
N PRO A 65 -12.68 2.60 15.96
CA PRO A 65 -11.28 2.97 16.05
C PRO A 65 -11.06 4.42 15.61
N SER A 66 -10.03 5.04 16.18
CA SER A 66 -9.46 6.28 15.65
C SER A 66 -8.98 6.09 14.21
N LEU A 67 -8.70 7.20 13.52
CA LEU A 67 -8.24 7.15 12.13
C LEU A 67 -6.96 6.32 11.97
N GLU A 68 -5.98 6.52 12.86
CA GLU A 68 -4.71 5.79 12.84
C GLU A 68 -4.90 4.29 13.11
N GLU A 69 -5.71 3.94 14.11
CA GLU A 69 -6.01 2.54 14.43
C GLU A 69 -6.75 1.85 13.29
N ARG A 70 -7.66 2.57 12.62
CA ARG A 70 -8.38 2.04 11.45
C ARG A 70 -7.44 1.78 10.28
N GLN A 71 -6.51 2.69 10.02
CA GLN A 71 -5.47 2.53 9.00
C GLN A 71 -4.58 1.31 9.31
N ALA A 72 -4.12 1.18 10.56
CA ALA A 72 -3.33 0.05 11.01
C ALA A 72 -4.10 -1.28 10.90
N ALA A 73 -5.36 -1.32 11.36
CA ALA A 73 -6.21 -2.51 11.28
C ALA A 73 -6.43 -2.97 9.84
N ASN A 74 -6.77 -2.04 8.94
CA ASN A 74 -6.96 -2.35 7.51
C ASN A 74 -5.66 -2.85 6.87
N TYR A 75 -4.52 -2.20 7.13
CA TYR A 75 -3.23 -2.66 6.63
C TYR A 75 -2.87 -4.06 7.16
N ASN A 76 -3.07 -4.30 8.45
CA ASN A 76 -2.75 -5.58 9.09
C ASN A 76 -3.65 -6.70 8.54
N ALA A 77 -4.94 -6.43 8.33
CA ALA A 77 -5.85 -7.35 7.64
C ALA A 77 -5.38 -7.64 6.20
N THR A 78 -5.01 -6.60 5.43
CA THR A 78 -4.43 -6.77 4.08
C THR A 78 -3.20 -7.67 4.11
N CYS A 79 -2.29 -7.50 5.07
CA CYS A 79 -1.09 -8.33 5.21
C CYS A 79 -1.44 -9.80 5.46
N VAL A 80 -2.44 -10.07 6.28
CA VAL A 80 -2.92 -11.42 6.55
C VAL A 80 -3.50 -12.04 5.28
N HIS A 81 -4.44 -11.37 4.61
CA HIS A 81 -5.05 -11.89 3.38
C HIS A 81 -4.03 -12.10 2.26
N ALA A 82 -3.10 -11.16 2.08
CA ALA A 82 -2.00 -11.28 1.13
C ALA A 82 -1.09 -12.47 1.45
N SER A 83 -0.89 -12.79 2.74
CA SER A 83 -0.11 -13.97 3.15
C SER A 83 -0.78 -15.31 2.84
N PHE A 84 -2.11 -15.31 2.70
CA PHE A 84 -2.88 -16.48 2.24
C PHE A 84 -2.99 -16.55 0.71
N GLY A 85 -2.56 -15.50 -0.01
CA GLY A 85 -2.72 -15.41 -1.46
C GLY A 85 -4.12 -15.02 -1.92
N ASP A 86 -5.00 -14.61 -0.99
CA ASP A 86 -6.32 -14.07 -1.32
C ASP A 86 -6.17 -12.59 -1.72
N LEU A 87 -5.95 -12.39 -3.02
CA LEU A 87 -5.73 -11.06 -3.59
C LEU A 87 -6.99 -10.19 -3.52
N GLU A 88 -8.16 -10.77 -3.76
CA GLU A 88 -9.43 -10.03 -3.82
C GLU A 88 -9.73 -9.42 -2.45
N LEU A 89 -9.66 -10.23 -1.39
CA LEU A 89 -9.93 -9.76 -0.03
C LEU A 89 -8.85 -8.79 0.46
N ALA A 90 -7.59 -9.00 0.05
CA ALA A 90 -6.50 -8.07 0.30
C ALA A 90 -6.75 -6.71 -0.38
N GLN A 91 -7.26 -6.68 -1.62
CA GLN A 91 -7.58 -5.43 -2.31
C GLN A 91 -8.75 -4.70 -1.65
N VAL A 92 -9.77 -5.42 -1.19
CA VAL A 92 -10.92 -4.82 -0.49
C VAL A 92 -10.46 -4.11 0.79
N THR A 93 -9.72 -4.81 1.66
CA THR A 93 -9.20 -4.24 2.91
C THR A 93 -8.21 -3.09 2.66
N LEU A 94 -7.38 -3.21 1.63
CA LEU A 94 -6.44 -2.16 1.24
C LEU A 94 -7.17 -0.91 0.73
N ARG A 95 -8.22 -1.07 -0.06
CA ARG A 95 -9.04 0.05 -0.54
C ARG A 95 -9.64 0.82 0.63
N ASP A 96 -10.17 0.11 1.62
CA ASP A 96 -10.77 0.72 2.80
C ASP A 96 -9.72 1.46 3.64
N GLY A 97 -8.49 0.92 3.74
CA GLY A 97 -7.33 1.61 4.29
C GLY A 97 -6.98 2.89 3.53
N VAL A 98 -6.85 2.82 2.20
CA VAL A 98 -6.50 3.98 1.34
C VAL A 98 -7.59 5.06 1.40
N ASN A 99 -8.86 4.68 1.48
CA ASN A 99 -9.98 5.61 1.68
C ASN A 99 -9.83 6.38 3.00
N CYS A 100 -9.32 5.73 4.05
CA CYS A 100 -8.96 6.35 5.32
C CYS A 100 -7.67 7.17 5.27
N GLY A 101 -6.97 7.23 4.13
CA GLY A 101 -5.73 7.98 3.95
C GLY A 101 -4.45 7.18 4.28
N LEU A 102 -4.52 5.85 4.33
CA LEU A 102 -3.33 5.00 4.47
C LEU A 102 -2.41 5.18 3.26
N ASP A 103 -1.12 5.41 3.52
CA ASP A 103 -0.08 5.26 2.51
C ASP A 103 0.55 3.87 2.58
N PHE A 104 0.32 3.08 1.52
CA PHE A 104 0.67 1.67 1.52
C PHE A 104 2.18 1.41 1.47
N GLU A 105 2.94 2.23 0.73
CA GLU A 105 4.40 2.05 0.63
C GLU A 105 5.06 2.40 1.97
N ALA A 106 4.68 3.52 2.59
CA ALA A 106 5.15 3.91 3.92
C ALA A 106 4.82 2.84 4.98
N ALA A 107 3.63 2.24 4.92
CA ALA A 107 3.23 1.18 5.84
C ALA A 107 4.04 -0.12 5.66
N ILE A 108 4.41 -0.48 4.42
CA ILE A 108 5.34 -1.60 4.15
C ILE A 108 6.71 -1.33 4.74
N GLU A 109 7.24 -0.12 4.55
CA GLU A 109 8.54 0.26 5.08
C GLU A 109 8.54 0.24 6.62
N ALA A 110 7.49 0.78 7.25
CA ALA A 110 7.29 0.73 8.69
C ALA A 110 7.23 -0.72 9.23
N GLY A 111 6.45 -1.59 8.56
CA GLY A 111 6.37 -3.01 8.91
C GLY A 111 7.70 -3.76 8.72
N ALA A 112 8.52 -3.35 7.75
CA ALA A 112 9.85 -3.91 7.51
C ALA A 112 10.89 -3.43 8.55
N GLN A 113 10.77 -2.19 9.02
CA GLN A 113 11.58 -1.61 10.09
C GLN A 113 11.25 -2.20 11.48
N GLY A 114 10.13 -2.89 11.61
CA GLY A 114 9.72 -3.57 12.84
C GLY A 114 8.80 -2.75 13.72
N ASP A 115 8.09 -1.76 13.16
CA ASP A 115 7.12 -0.98 13.91
C ASP A 115 6.03 -1.86 14.50
N ALA A 116 5.72 -1.65 15.78
CA ALA A 116 4.77 -2.50 16.50
C ALA A 116 3.33 -2.42 15.97
N ARG A 117 3.00 -1.38 15.19
CA ARG A 117 1.67 -1.11 14.65
C ARG A 117 1.37 -1.83 13.33
N TYR A 118 2.41 -2.15 12.55
CA TYR A 118 2.29 -2.67 11.20
C TYR A 118 2.85 -4.09 11.10
N CYS A 119 2.08 -5.00 10.51
CA CYS A 119 2.53 -6.35 10.23
C CYS A 119 3.56 -6.35 9.09
N PRO A 120 4.67 -7.10 9.18
CA PRO A 120 5.53 -7.31 8.03
C PRO A 120 4.74 -8.06 6.94
N LEU A 121 4.65 -7.46 5.75
CA LEU A 121 3.96 -8.05 4.60
C LEU A 121 4.73 -9.29 4.10
N ARG A 122 4.24 -10.48 4.46
CA ARG A 122 4.80 -11.78 4.06
C ARG A 122 3.95 -12.39 2.94
N ALA A 123 4.08 -11.88 1.72
CA ALA A 123 3.38 -12.36 0.54
C ALA A 123 4.34 -12.64 -0.62
N SER A 124 3.86 -13.35 -1.65
CA SER A 124 4.61 -13.52 -2.91
C SER A 124 4.92 -12.16 -3.55
N GLN A 125 6.07 -12.03 -4.20
CA GLN A 125 6.49 -10.79 -4.88
C GLN A 125 5.44 -10.31 -5.89
N GLN A 126 4.77 -11.23 -6.60
CA GLN A 126 3.72 -10.89 -7.56
C GLN A 126 2.52 -10.22 -6.88
N VAL A 127 2.08 -10.75 -5.73
CA VAL A 127 0.97 -10.20 -4.93
C VAL A 127 1.33 -8.80 -4.43
N ILE A 128 2.57 -8.61 -3.94
CA ILE A 128 3.03 -7.30 -3.46
C ILE A 128 3.03 -6.28 -4.61
N ILE A 129 3.53 -6.64 -5.80
CA ILE A 129 3.54 -5.76 -6.97
C ILE A 129 2.11 -5.37 -7.37
N GLN A 130 1.18 -6.32 -7.38
CA GLN A 130 -0.22 -6.05 -7.70
C GLN A 130 -0.87 -5.13 -6.67
N LEU A 131 -0.65 -5.38 -5.37
CA LEU A 131 -1.18 -4.53 -4.30
C LEU A 131 -0.60 -3.11 -4.34
N ARG A 132 0.69 -2.95 -4.66
CA ARG A 132 1.29 -1.62 -4.88
C ARG A 132 0.66 -0.88 -6.04
N LYS A 133 0.44 -1.56 -7.17
CA LYS A 133 -0.25 -0.98 -8.35
C LYS A 133 -1.68 -0.56 -7.97
N PHE A 134 -2.39 -1.41 -7.25
CA PHE A 134 -3.73 -1.13 -6.76
C PHE A 134 -3.76 0.07 -5.80
N ALA A 135 -2.87 0.12 -4.80
CA ALA A 135 -2.78 1.22 -3.85
C ALA A 135 -2.54 2.57 -4.56
N LYS A 136 -1.62 2.62 -5.53
CA LYS A 136 -1.35 3.82 -6.32
C LYS A 136 -2.57 4.25 -7.14
N ALA A 137 -3.27 3.30 -7.75
CA ALA A 137 -4.51 3.60 -8.47
C ALA A 137 -5.61 4.14 -7.52
N ALA A 138 -5.80 3.50 -6.37
CA ALA A 138 -6.77 3.90 -5.35
C ALA A 138 -6.46 5.30 -4.77
N GLN A 139 -5.19 5.60 -4.49
CA GLN A 139 -4.74 6.91 -4.04
C GLN A 139 -4.98 7.99 -5.11
N ARG A 140 -4.67 7.73 -6.38
CA ARG A 140 -4.96 8.66 -7.48
C ARG A 140 -6.45 8.98 -7.60
N MET A 141 -7.31 7.96 -7.50
CA MET A 141 -8.76 8.16 -7.52
C MET A 141 -9.23 9.00 -6.33
N ARG A 142 -8.70 8.76 -5.14
CA ARG A 142 -8.99 9.57 -3.95
C ARG A 142 -8.57 11.03 -4.13
N SER A 143 -7.36 11.28 -4.62
CA SER A 143 -6.85 12.63 -4.85
C SER A 143 -7.63 13.37 -5.95
N ALA A 144 -8.05 12.66 -7.01
CA ALA A 144 -8.86 13.25 -8.08
C ALA A 144 -10.28 13.64 -7.64
N VAL A 145 -10.84 12.94 -6.64
CA VAL A 145 -12.12 13.29 -6.01
C VAL A 145 -11.96 14.42 -4.99
N ALA A 146 -10.80 14.52 -4.34
CA ALA A 146 -10.49 15.58 -3.38
C ALA A 146 -10.19 16.94 -4.04
N ASP A 147 -9.84 16.97 -5.33
CA ASP A 147 -9.58 18.19 -6.10
C ASP A 147 -10.84 18.65 -6.89
N PRO A 148 -11.57 19.68 -6.43
CA PRO A 148 -12.75 20.19 -7.12
C PRO A 148 -12.43 20.88 -8.46
N ASN A 149 -11.17 21.18 -8.74
CA ASN A 149 -10.72 21.81 -9.99
C ASN A 149 -10.09 20.80 -10.98
N SER A 150 -10.14 19.49 -10.69
CA SER A 150 -9.61 18.51 -11.64
C SER A 150 -10.45 18.53 -12.94
N PRO A 151 -9.84 18.44 -14.13
CA PRO A 151 -10.53 18.57 -15.42
C PRO A 151 -11.58 17.48 -15.69
N ARG A 152 -11.72 16.49 -14.80
CA ARG A 152 -12.78 15.48 -14.85
C ARG A 152 -14.07 15.92 -14.15
N ALA A 153 -13.98 16.86 -13.20
CA ALA A 153 -15.16 17.48 -12.56
C ALA A 153 -15.93 18.38 -13.55
N ALA A 154 -15.24 18.96 -14.55
CA ALA A 154 -15.85 19.75 -15.62
C ALA A 154 -16.68 18.92 -16.63
N LEU A 155 -16.49 17.58 -16.68
CA LEU A 155 -17.25 16.67 -17.55
C LEU A 155 -18.44 15.99 -16.85
N ALA A 156 -18.61 16.16 -15.55
CA ALA A 156 -19.69 15.54 -14.78
C ALA A 156 -21.00 16.36 -14.78
N GLY A 157 -21.02 17.52 -15.44
CA GLY A 157 -22.19 18.41 -15.53
C GLY A 157 -23.05 18.29 -16.80
N GLY A 158 -22.75 17.34 -17.70
CA GLY A 158 -23.51 17.10 -18.93
C GLY A 158 -24.36 15.83 -18.83
N GLY A 159 -25.69 16.00 -18.90
CA GLY A 159 -26.65 14.93 -18.61
C GLY A 159 -26.72 13.75 -19.60
N ALA A 160 -27.30 12.67 -19.05
CA ALA A 160 -28.13 11.63 -19.66
C ALA A 160 -27.65 10.82 -20.89
N ARG A 161 -27.75 9.49 -20.70
CA ARG A 161 -27.95 8.40 -21.68
C ARG A 161 -26.78 8.06 -22.62
N GLY A 162 -26.21 6.88 -22.40
CA GLY A 162 -25.35 6.23 -23.39
C GLY A 162 -24.81 4.90 -22.87
N SER A 163 -25.32 3.82 -23.45
CA SER A 163 -24.83 2.45 -23.40
C SER A 163 -23.31 2.27 -23.21
N GLY A 164 -22.94 1.35 -22.31
CA GLY A 164 -21.85 0.40 -22.52
C GLY A 164 -20.55 0.95 -23.11
N GLN A 165 -20.02 2.05 -22.56
CA GLN A 165 -18.69 2.51 -22.93
C GLN A 165 -17.70 1.82 -22.00
N ARG A 166 -17.13 0.71 -22.49
CA ARG A 166 -15.82 0.23 -22.04
C ARG A 166 -14.96 1.46 -21.83
N ALA A 167 -14.58 1.69 -20.58
CA ALA A 167 -13.60 2.70 -20.23
C ALA A 167 -12.43 2.51 -21.20
N SER A 168 -12.23 3.50 -22.07
CA SER A 168 -11.10 3.57 -22.98
C SER A 168 -9.86 3.58 -22.10
N LEU A 169 -9.30 2.39 -21.87
CA LEU A 169 -7.96 2.21 -21.32
C LEU A 169 -7.06 2.93 -22.32
N ASN A 170 -6.57 4.10 -21.92
CA ASN A 170 -5.68 4.88 -22.75
C ASN A 170 -4.53 3.98 -23.19
N ASP A 171 -4.08 4.11 -24.43
CA ASP A 171 -2.88 3.45 -24.96
C ASP A 171 -1.67 3.68 -24.02
N SER A 172 -1.67 4.79 -23.27
CA SER A 172 -0.73 5.11 -22.19
C SER A 172 -0.78 4.15 -20.98
N ASP A 173 -1.96 3.64 -20.61
CA ASP A 173 -2.13 2.65 -19.52
C ASP A 173 -1.78 1.24 -20.00
N LEU A 174 -2.02 0.91 -21.27
CA LEU A 174 -1.54 -0.34 -21.88
C LEU A 174 -0.03 -0.33 -22.11
N SER A 175 0.54 0.80 -22.53
CA SER A 175 1.99 1.02 -22.65
C SER A 175 2.66 1.01 -21.27
N ALA A 176 2.04 1.58 -20.24
CA ALA A 176 2.52 1.45 -18.86
C ALA A 176 2.36 0.01 -18.32
N LEU A 177 1.30 -0.71 -18.67
CA LEU A 177 1.12 -2.13 -18.33
C LEU A 177 2.17 -3.03 -18.99
N LEU A 178 2.46 -2.81 -20.27
CA LEU A 178 3.45 -3.56 -21.03
C LEU A 178 4.89 -3.14 -20.66
N GLN A 179 5.17 -1.84 -20.45
CA GLN A 179 6.50 -1.37 -20.02
C GLN A 179 6.82 -1.74 -18.57
N THR A 180 5.83 -1.88 -17.68
CA THR A 180 6.07 -2.34 -16.31
C THR A 180 6.20 -3.85 -16.20
N ASP A 181 5.72 -4.62 -17.17
CA ASP A 181 6.06 -6.04 -17.28
C ASP A 181 7.52 -6.21 -17.76
N VAL A 182 7.96 -5.40 -18.73
CA VAL A 182 9.33 -5.49 -19.27
C VAL A 182 10.39 -5.04 -18.24
N LYS A 183 10.13 -3.98 -17.46
CA LYS A 183 11.10 -3.50 -16.44
C LYS A 183 11.11 -4.31 -15.14
N GLY A 184 10.01 -4.99 -14.80
CA GLY A 184 9.93 -5.87 -13.62
C GLY A 184 10.49 -7.27 -13.86
N LEU A 185 10.48 -7.73 -15.12
CA LEU A 185 11.12 -8.97 -15.55
C LEU A 185 12.65 -8.85 -15.65
N ASP A 186 13.17 -7.67 -15.98
CA ASP A 186 14.61 -7.48 -16.26
C ASP A 186 15.52 -7.70 -15.03
N ALA A 187 15.10 -7.30 -13.82
CA ALA A 187 15.91 -7.49 -12.61
C ALA A 187 15.99 -8.98 -12.17
N SER A 188 14.96 -9.76 -12.48
CA SER A 188 14.93 -11.21 -12.22
C SER A 188 15.61 -11.99 -13.36
N MET A 189 15.39 -11.61 -14.62
CA MET A 189 16.04 -12.18 -15.79
C MET A 189 17.56 -12.04 -15.73
N PHE A 190 18.09 -10.86 -15.38
CA PHE A 190 19.54 -10.68 -15.29
C PHE A 190 20.17 -11.59 -14.22
N GLY A 191 19.48 -11.82 -13.10
CA GLY A 191 19.90 -12.75 -12.06
C GLY A 191 19.85 -14.23 -12.51
N ILE A 192 18.82 -14.60 -13.26
CA ILE A 192 18.64 -15.96 -13.81
C ILE A 192 19.64 -16.23 -14.93
N VAL A 193 19.77 -15.32 -15.90
CA VAL A 193 20.74 -15.38 -17.00
C VAL A 193 22.15 -15.46 -16.46
N ARG A 194 22.50 -14.69 -15.41
CA ARG A 194 23.82 -14.77 -14.77
C ARG A 194 24.08 -16.15 -14.16
N ARG A 195 23.09 -16.76 -13.49
CA ARG A 195 23.24 -18.12 -12.92
C ARG A 195 23.38 -19.18 -14.01
N VAL A 196 22.57 -19.10 -15.07
CA VAL A 196 22.62 -20.03 -16.20
C VAL A 196 23.92 -19.87 -16.99
N ALA A 197 24.39 -18.64 -17.21
CA ALA A 197 25.66 -18.37 -17.86
C ALA A 197 26.83 -18.92 -17.05
N VAL A 198 26.81 -18.78 -15.72
CA VAL A 198 27.82 -19.39 -14.83
C VAL A 198 27.81 -20.90 -14.98
N VAL A 199 26.64 -21.55 -14.91
CA VAL A 199 26.53 -23.02 -15.02
C VAL A 199 26.97 -23.54 -16.39
N LEU A 200 26.62 -22.85 -17.48
CA LEU A 200 27.07 -23.22 -18.83
C LEU A 200 28.59 -23.08 -18.97
N LEU A 201 29.18 -21.99 -18.45
CA LEU A 201 30.63 -21.79 -18.48
C LEU A 201 31.37 -22.87 -17.68
N THR A 202 30.93 -23.18 -16.46
CA THR A 202 31.54 -24.28 -15.69
C THR A 202 31.35 -25.62 -16.36
N GLY A 203 30.18 -25.89 -16.95
CA GLY A 203 29.92 -27.13 -17.69
C GLY A 203 30.84 -27.30 -18.90
N ILE A 204 31.03 -26.24 -19.70
CA ILE A 204 31.93 -26.26 -20.86
C ILE A 204 33.38 -26.43 -20.41
N ILE A 205 33.84 -25.69 -19.39
CA ILE A 205 35.21 -25.80 -18.88
C ILE A 205 35.47 -27.21 -18.35
N LEU A 206 34.57 -27.75 -17.54
CA LEU A 206 34.69 -29.10 -17.00
C LEU A 206 34.70 -30.14 -18.12
N GLY A 207 33.84 -29.99 -19.12
CA GLY A 207 33.80 -30.84 -20.31
C GLY A 207 35.11 -30.83 -21.09
N VAL A 208 35.69 -29.65 -21.33
CA VAL A 208 36.98 -29.52 -22.03
C VAL A 208 38.12 -30.14 -21.21
N VAL A 209 38.17 -29.91 -19.90
CA VAL A 209 39.19 -30.50 -19.02
C VAL A 209 39.08 -32.03 -19.01
N LEU A 210 37.88 -32.58 -18.85
CA LEU A 210 37.65 -34.03 -18.89
C LEU A 210 37.96 -34.62 -20.27
N PHE A 211 37.68 -33.89 -21.35
CA PHE A 211 38.00 -34.31 -22.70
C PHE A 211 39.51 -34.38 -22.93
N TYR A 212 40.27 -33.35 -22.53
CA TYR A 212 41.73 -33.38 -22.64
C TYR A 212 42.38 -34.41 -21.72
N ALA A 213 41.90 -34.56 -20.48
CA ALA A 213 42.36 -35.61 -19.57
C ALA A 213 42.04 -37.01 -20.13
N GLY A 214 40.85 -37.19 -20.72
CA GLY A 214 40.45 -38.41 -21.39
C GLY A 214 41.31 -38.73 -22.62
N LEU A 215 41.65 -37.73 -23.42
CA LEU A 215 42.58 -37.90 -24.55
C LEU A 215 43.99 -38.27 -24.09
N GLN A 216 44.50 -37.66 -23.00
CA GLN A 216 45.79 -38.04 -22.43
C GLN A 216 45.79 -39.45 -21.84
N TYR A 217 44.66 -39.91 -21.30
CA TYR A 217 44.51 -41.26 -20.77
C TYR A 217 44.32 -42.31 -21.88
N ALA A 218 43.59 -41.96 -22.95
CA ALA A 218 43.30 -42.86 -24.07
C ALA A 218 44.47 -42.97 -25.08
N PHE A 219 45.28 -41.92 -25.23
CA PHE A 219 46.41 -41.87 -26.16
C PHE A 219 47.68 -41.37 -25.44
N PRO A 220 48.32 -42.20 -24.61
CA PRO A 220 49.52 -41.82 -23.87
C PRO A 220 50.79 -41.65 -24.75
N GLU A 221 50.73 -41.99 -26.05
CA GLU A 221 51.91 -42.01 -26.94
C GLU A 221 52.18 -40.70 -27.73
N TYR A 222 51.51 -39.59 -27.42
CA TYR A 222 51.92 -38.26 -27.92
C TYR A 222 52.56 -37.45 -26.79
N LYS A 223 53.76 -37.88 -26.39
CA LYS A 223 54.74 -37.05 -25.70
C LYS A 223 56.04 -37.05 -26.49
#